data_AF-X1T423-F1
#
_entry.id   AF-X1T423-F1
#
_cell.length_a   1.000
_cell.length_b   1.000
_cell.length_c   1.000
_cell.angle_alpha   90.00
_cell.angle_beta   90.00
_cell.angle_gamma   90.00
#
_symmetry.space_group_name_H-M   'P 1'
#
loop_
_entity.id
_entity.type
_entity.pdbx_description
1 polymer ?
#
loop_
_entity_poly.entity_id
_entity_poly.type
_entity_poly.pdbx_seq_one_letter_code
_entity_poly.pdbx_strand_id
1 'polypeptide(L)'
;MFTIKHLGIVLVGVTLLLVALDSVAGAKKKVILDSDMVALYDDGVAMMMLANHPNIELLGVTIVPGNTWVSEGTAYALGQLEVLNRTDVPVALGIRYPLRAGRYETLELERKMFGYSSNYIGCFSR
;
A
#
# COMPACT_ATOMS: atom_id res chain seq x y z
N MET A 1 56.98 6.42 12.89
CA MET A 1 57.12 6.16 11.44
C MET A 1 55.86 5.42 10.97
N PHE A 2 54.79 6.15 10.63
CA PHE A 2 53.56 5.54 10.11
C PHE A 2 53.84 5.01 8.71
N THR A 3 53.84 3.69 8.55
CA THR A 3 54.12 3.06 7.26
C THR A 3 52.89 3.13 6.36
N ILE A 4 53.09 3.22 5.05
CA ILE A 4 52.03 3.25 4.01
C ILE A 4 50.98 2.14 4.19
N LYS A 5 51.37 0.99 4.78
CA LYS A 5 50.48 -0.12 5.11
C LYS A 5 49.42 0.23 6.17
N HIS A 6 49.78 1.01 7.19
CA HIS A 6 48.83 1.44 8.22
C HIS A 6 47.85 2.47 7.68
N LEU A 7 48.29 3.34 6.78
CA LEU A 7 47.42 4.30 6.09
C LEU A 7 46.38 3.60 5.21
N GLY A 8 46.78 2.54 4.50
CA GLY A 8 45.86 1.72 3.68
C GLY A 8 44.80 0.99 4.51
N ILE A 9 45.16 0.42 5.66
CA ILE A 9 44.22 -0.27 6.55
C ILE A 9 43.20 0.71 7.15
N VAL A 10 43.65 1.89 7.58
CA VAL A 10 42.76 2.95 8.10
C VAL A 10 41.80 3.42 7.02
N LEU A 11 42.28 3.63 5.78
CA LEU A 11 41.44 4.06 4.67
C LEU A 11 40.34 3.03 4.36
N VAL A 12 40.69 1.74 4.27
CA VAL A 12 39.71 0.66 4.07
C VAL A 12 38.70 0.58 5.21
N GLY A 13 39.16 0.72 6.46
CA GLY A 13 38.28 0.74 7.63
C GLY A 13 37.29 1.92 7.62
N VAL A 14 37.74 3.11 7.24
CA VAL A 14 36.88 4.30 7.10
C VAL A 14 35.88 4.13 5.97
N THR A 15 36.29 3.59 4.82
CA THR A 15 35.38 3.34 3.69
C THR A 15 34.32 2.30 4.07
N LEU A 16 34.70 1.21 4.75
CA LEU A 16 33.75 0.21 5.26
C LEU A 16 32.76 0.80 6.27
N LEU A 17 33.24 1.69 7.15
CA LEU A 17 32.40 2.36 8.14
C LEU A 17 31.41 3.33 7.48
N LEU A 18 31.83 4.08 6.46
CA LEU A 18 30.96 4.99 5.70
C LEU A 18 29.88 4.23 4.93
N VAL A 19 30.24 3.12 4.26
CA VAL A 19 29.26 2.24 3.57
C VAL A 19 28.25 1.64 4.54
N ALA A 20 28.67 1.26 5.74
CA ALA A 20 27.76 0.73 6.77
C ALA A 20 26.80 1.81 7.30
N LEU A 21 27.24 3.05 7.44
CA LEU A 21 26.41 4.17 7.92
C LEU A 21 25.31 4.56 6.91
N ASP A 22 25.61 4.55 5.60
CA ASP A 22 24.61 4.78 4.55
C ASP A 22 23.48 3.74 4.58
N SER A 23 23.80 2.49 4.93
CA SER A 23 22.82 1.40 4.96
C SER A 23 21.78 1.53 6.08
N VAL A 24 22.14 2.15 7.20
CA VAL A 24 21.26 2.34 8.37
C VAL A 24 20.37 3.58 8.23
N ALA A 25 20.89 4.64 7.61
CA ALA A 25 20.12 5.87 7.37
C ALA A 25 19.11 5.74 6.21
N GLY A 26 19.31 4.76 5.30
CA GLY A 26 18.50 4.57 4.09
C GLY A 26 17.32 3.60 4.21
N ALA A 27 17.00 3.08 5.39
CA ALA A 27 15.93 2.09 5.54
C ALA A 27 14.56 2.70 5.21
N LYS A 28 13.94 2.24 4.11
CA LYS A 28 12.62 2.69 3.67
C LYS A 28 11.53 2.28 4.67
N LYS A 29 10.50 3.11 4.80
CA LYS A 29 9.30 2.78 5.58
C LYS A 29 8.50 1.71 4.83
N LYS A 30 8.33 0.55 5.46
CA LYS A 30 7.54 -0.56 4.94
C LYS A 30 6.04 -0.28 5.08
N VAL A 31 5.29 -0.49 4.01
CA VAL A 31 3.85 -0.23 3.95
C VAL A 31 3.12 -1.38 3.28
N ILE A 32 1.98 -1.77 3.84
CA ILE A 32 0.94 -2.56 3.16
C ILE A 32 -0.26 -1.62 3.01
N LEU A 33 -0.82 -1.55 1.81
CA LEU A 33 -2.05 -0.78 1.54
C LEU A 33 -3.24 -1.73 1.53
N ASP A 34 -4.18 -1.55 2.47
CA ASP A 34 -5.48 -2.25 2.48
C ASP A 34 -6.56 -1.26 2.04
N SER A 35 -7.32 -1.59 0.99
CA SER A 35 -8.17 -0.61 0.28
C SER A 35 -9.31 -1.26 -0.54
N ASP A 36 -10.31 -0.48 -0.95
CA ASP A 36 -11.43 -0.84 -1.82
C ASP A 36 -11.36 -0.15 -3.20
N MET A 37 -10.23 -0.37 -3.86
CA MET A 37 -9.74 0.29 -5.08
C MET A 37 -10.79 0.66 -6.14
N VAL A 38 -10.68 1.91 -6.60
CA VAL A 38 -11.25 2.41 -7.85
C VAL A 38 -10.11 2.96 -8.72
N ALA A 39 -10.16 2.69 -10.03
CA ALA A 39 -9.15 3.19 -10.96
C ALA A 39 -9.07 4.73 -10.94
N LEU A 40 -7.88 5.27 -10.67
CA LEU A 40 -7.56 6.70 -10.66
C LEU A 40 -8.41 7.54 -9.68
N TYR A 41 -9.00 6.92 -8.66
CA TYR A 41 -9.68 7.63 -7.57
C TYR A 41 -8.76 7.79 -6.34
N ASP A 42 -9.29 8.17 -5.19
CA ASP A 42 -8.53 8.43 -3.97
C ASP A 42 -7.60 7.26 -3.59
N ASP A 43 -8.11 6.03 -3.58
CA ASP A 43 -7.31 4.81 -3.34
C ASP A 43 -6.21 4.60 -4.38
N GLY A 44 -6.55 4.78 -5.66
CA GLY A 44 -5.62 4.62 -6.78
C GLY A 44 -4.50 5.64 -6.71
N VAL A 45 -4.82 6.91 -6.46
CA VAL A 45 -3.85 8.00 -6.30
C VAL A 45 -2.98 7.75 -5.06
N ALA A 46 -3.55 7.30 -3.93
CA ALA A 46 -2.79 6.95 -2.74
C ALA A 46 -1.79 5.81 -3.02
N MET A 47 -2.21 4.76 -3.72
CA MET A 47 -1.33 3.67 -4.14
C MET A 47 -0.20 4.18 -5.04
N MET A 48 -0.50 5.06 -6.00
CA MET A 48 0.50 5.65 -6.88
C MET A 48 1.53 6.49 -6.11
N MET A 49 1.07 7.27 -5.13
CA MET A 49 1.94 8.05 -4.25
C MET A 49 2.85 7.13 -3.43
N LEU A 50 2.31 6.08 -2.82
CA LEU A 50 3.08 5.09 -2.04
C LEU A 50 4.11 4.36 -2.92
N ALA A 51 3.71 3.96 -4.13
CA ALA A 51 4.57 3.23 -5.06
C ALA A 51 5.73 4.08 -5.61
N ASN A 52 5.57 5.40 -5.68
CA ASN A 52 6.60 6.31 -6.20
C ASN A 52 7.43 7.02 -5.12
N HIS A 53 7.05 6.92 -3.83
CA HIS A 53 7.75 7.66 -2.79
C HIS A 53 9.13 7.06 -2.47
N PRO A 54 10.23 7.86 -2.50
CA PRO A 54 11.60 7.34 -2.42
C PRO A 54 11.91 6.64 -1.09
N ASN A 55 11.27 7.07 0.00
CA ASN A 55 11.45 6.51 1.34
C ASN A 55 10.40 5.47 1.72
N ILE A 56 9.60 4.96 0.77
CA ILE A 56 8.59 3.92 1.02
C ILE A 56 8.95 2.64 0.27
N GLU A 57 8.82 1.53 0.98
CA GLU A 57 8.82 0.19 0.43
C GLU A 57 7.39 -0.35 0.53
N LEU A 58 6.64 -0.24 -0.58
CA LEU A 58 5.30 -0.80 -0.67
C LEU A 58 5.43 -2.33 -0.81
N LEU A 59 5.13 -3.05 0.25
CA LEU A 59 5.27 -4.50 0.35
C LEU A 59 4.15 -5.26 -0.38
N GLY A 60 2.99 -4.63 -0.54
CA GLY A 60 1.83 -5.25 -1.15
C GLY A 60 0.55 -4.42 -0.97
N VAL A 61 -0.48 -4.84 -1.70
CA VAL A 61 -1.83 -4.27 -1.66
C VAL A 61 -2.83 -5.37 -1.37
N THR A 62 -3.77 -5.13 -0.46
CA THR A 62 -4.91 -6.02 -0.17
C THR A 62 -6.21 -5.33 -0.54
N ILE A 63 -7.15 -6.08 -1.14
CA ILE A 63 -8.41 -5.51 -1.65
C ILE A 63 -9.63 -6.08 -0.93
N VAL A 64 -10.47 -5.20 -0.41
CA VAL A 64 -11.75 -5.51 0.24
C VAL A 64 -12.93 -4.86 -0.50
N PRO A 65 -14.19 -5.30 -0.28
CA PRO A 65 -15.34 -4.71 -0.94
C PRO A 65 -15.67 -3.36 -0.28
N GLY A 66 -16.04 -2.39 -1.10
CA GLY A 66 -16.46 -1.07 -0.66
C GLY A 66 -17.04 -0.33 -1.86
N ASN A 67 -16.23 0.46 -2.55
CA ASN A 67 -16.63 1.12 -3.79
C ASN A 67 -16.86 0.14 -4.95
N THR A 68 -16.04 -0.90 -5.05
CA THR A 68 -16.09 -1.94 -6.10
C THR A 68 -16.20 -3.33 -5.49
N TRP A 69 -16.62 -4.31 -6.29
CA TRP A 69 -16.51 -5.71 -5.89
C TRP A 69 -15.04 -6.10 -5.81
N VAL A 70 -14.66 -6.97 -4.86
CA VAL A 70 -13.25 -7.35 -4.64
C VAL A 70 -12.52 -7.73 -5.93
N SER A 71 -13.14 -8.49 -6.82
CA SER A 71 -12.52 -8.88 -8.09
C SER A 71 -12.26 -7.70 -9.02
N GLU A 72 -13.19 -6.74 -9.06
CA GLU A 72 -13.08 -5.51 -9.85
C GLU A 72 -12.00 -4.58 -9.27
N GLY A 73 -12.03 -4.33 -7.95
CA GLY A 73 -11.00 -3.56 -7.27
C GLY A 73 -9.60 -4.18 -7.41
N THR A 74 -9.50 -5.52 -7.38
CA THR A 74 -8.22 -6.22 -7.60
C THR A 74 -7.71 -6.00 -9.01
N ALA A 75 -8.58 -6.09 -10.02
CA ALA A 75 -8.19 -5.80 -11.39
C ALA A 75 -7.73 -4.34 -11.56
N TYR A 76 -8.39 -3.38 -10.89
CA TYR A 76 -7.96 -1.98 -10.89
C TYR A 76 -6.61 -1.76 -10.20
N ALA A 77 -6.35 -2.44 -9.08
CA ALA A 77 -5.07 -2.34 -8.39
C ALA A 77 -3.93 -2.87 -9.27
N LEU A 78 -4.12 -4.06 -9.85
CA LEU A 78 -3.16 -4.68 -10.76
C LEU A 78 -2.89 -3.80 -11.98
N GLY A 79 -3.94 -3.36 -12.70
CA GLY A 79 -3.79 -2.55 -13.91
C GLY A 79 -3.09 -1.20 -13.65
N GLN A 80 -3.33 -0.58 -12.49
CA GLN A 80 -2.63 0.66 -12.13
C GLN A 80 -1.15 0.42 -11.78
N LEU A 81 -0.83 -0.67 -11.07
CA LEU A 81 0.57 -1.05 -10.80
C LEU A 81 1.32 -1.43 -12.08
N GLU A 82 0.64 -2.05 -13.06
CA GLU A 82 1.18 -2.32 -14.39
C GLU A 82 1.56 -1.00 -15.12
N VAL A 83 0.66 -0.01 -15.13
CA VAL A 83 0.93 1.31 -15.73
C VAL A 83 2.12 2.01 -15.06
N LEU A 84 2.32 1.80 -13.76
CA LEU A 84 3.46 2.36 -13.01
C LEU A 84 4.77 1.56 -13.17
N ASN A 85 4.77 0.46 -13.93
CA ASN A 85 5.88 -0.51 -13.97
C ASN A 85 6.29 -1.04 -12.58
N ARG A 86 5.31 -1.23 -11.68
CA ARG A 86 5.49 -1.75 -10.31
C ARG A 86 4.84 -3.12 -10.13
N THR A 87 5.03 -4.00 -11.12
CA THR A 87 4.55 -5.39 -11.09
C THR A 87 5.27 -6.27 -10.05
N ASP A 88 6.28 -5.73 -9.38
CA ASP A 88 6.94 -6.31 -8.22
C ASP A 88 6.08 -6.27 -6.94
N VAL A 89 5.08 -5.37 -6.88
CA VAL A 89 4.19 -5.24 -5.72
C VAL A 89 3.06 -6.27 -5.81
N PRO A 90 2.97 -7.23 -4.89
CA PRO A 90 1.90 -8.23 -4.92
C PRO A 90 0.55 -7.60 -4.55
N VAL A 91 -0.51 -8.04 -5.23
CA VAL A 91 -1.91 -7.71 -4.90
C VAL A 91 -2.62 -8.97 -4.43
N ALA A 92 -3.23 -8.94 -3.25
CA ALA A 92 -3.97 -10.06 -2.69
C ALA A 92 -5.46 -9.73 -2.55
N LEU A 93 -6.32 -10.66 -2.98
CA LEU A 93 -7.75 -10.59 -2.71
C LEU A 93 -8.01 -10.76 -1.20
N GLY A 94 -8.72 -9.82 -0.61
CA GLY A 94 -9.25 -9.90 0.74
C GLY A 94 -10.60 -10.63 0.80
N ILE A 95 -11.32 -10.42 1.90
CA ILE A 95 -12.63 -11.03 2.13
C ILE A 95 -13.66 -10.52 1.13
N ARG A 96 -14.50 -11.40 0.57
CA ARG A 96 -15.50 -11.02 -0.44
C ARG A 96 -16.70 -10.25 0.13
N TYR A 97 -17.03 -10.46 1.40
CA TYR A 97 -18.21 -9.92 2.03
C TYR A 97 -17.87 -9.30 3.39
N PRO A 98 -18.64 -8.30 3.86
CA PRO A 98 -18.45 -7.74 5.19
C PRO A 98 -18.63 -8.82 6.26
N LEU A 99 -17.87 -8.70 7.35
CA LEU A 99 -17.97 -9.63 8.49
C LEU A 99 -19.35 -9.62 9.14
N ARG A 100 -20.07 -8.50 9.05
CA ARG A 100 -21.43 -8.38 9.56
C ARG A 100 -22.40 -8.99 8.57
N ALA A 101 -22.92 -10.17 8.91
CA ALA A 101 -24.02 -10.79 8.18
C ALA A 101 -25.21 -9.83 8.10
N GLY A 102 -25.89 -9.82 6.95
CA GLY A 102 -27.04 -8.96 6.73
C GLY A 102 -26.70 -7.47 6.59
N ARG A 103 -25.43 -7.09 6.35
CA ARG A 103 -24.99 -5.69 6.30
C ARG A 103 -25.88 -4.84 5.39
N TYR A 104 -26.26 -5.38 4.23
CA TYR A 104 -27.08 -4.69 3.25
C TYR A 104 -28.48 -4.44 3.79
N GLU A 105 -29.08 -5.46 4.38
CA GLU A 105 -30.42 -5.47 4.96
C GLU A 105 -30.51 -4.55 6.19
N THR A 106 -29.44 -4.43 6.97
CA THR A 106 -29.41 -3.56 8.15
C THR A 106 -29.07 -2.10 7.85
N LEU A 107 -28.62 -1.75 6.63
CA LEU A 107 -28.26 -0.37 6.26
C LEU A 107 -29.42 0.61 6.48
N GLU A 108 -30.62 0.25 6.05
CA GLU A 108 -31.78 1.14 6.15
C GLU A 108 -32.18 1.38 7.62
N LEU A 109 -32.17 0.32 8.43
CA LEU A 109 -32.44 0.39 9.86
C LEU A 109 -31.42 1.27 10.57
N GLU A 110 -30.14 1.10 10.29
CA GLU A 110 -29.06 1.91 10.86
C GLU A 110 -29.20 3.39 10.49
N ARG A 111 -29.54 3.71 9.24
CA ARG A 111 -29.78 5.10 8.81
C ARG A 111 -30.92 5.75 9.61
N LYS A 112 -32.02 5.02 9.83
CA LYS A 112 -33.15 5.48 10.66
C LYS A 112 -32.74 5.69 12.12
N MET A 113 -31.90 4.81 12.68
CA MET A 113 -31.46 4.90 14.08
C MET A 113 -30.43 6.01 14.32
N PHE A 114 -29.46 6.18 13.42
CA PHE A 114 -28.29 7.05 13.64
C PHE A 114 -28.30 8.35 12.83
N GLY A 115 -29.31 8.58 11.99
CA GLY A 115 -29.48 9.84 11.26
C GLY A 115 -28.49 10.05 10.12
N TYR A 116 -28.05 8.98 9.44
CA TYR A 116 -27.12 9.08 8.31
C TYR A 116 -27.85 9.26 6.98
N SER A 117 -27.49 10.30 6.21
CA SER A 117 -28.23 10.75 5.02
C SER A 117 -27.65 10.32 3.67
N SER A 118 -26.47 9.71 3.63
CA SER A 118 -25.90 9.27 2.35
C SER A 118 -26.63 8.04 1.84
N ASN A 119 -27.08 8.11 0.58
CA ASN A 119 -27.63 6.96 -0.14
C ASN A 119 -26.56 6.01 -0.67
N TYR A 120 -25.27 6.36 -0.52
CA TYR A 120 -24.17 5.54 -0.98
C TYR A 120 -24.12 4.21 -0.22
N ILE A 121 -24.06 3.11 -0.97
CA ILE A 121 -23.99 1.73 -0.47
C ILE A 121 -22.87 0.95 -1.18
N GLY A 122 -22.01 1.63 -1.93
CA GLY A 122 -20.88 1.01 -2.62
C GLY A 122 -21.28 -0.07 -3.62
N CYS A 123 -20.48 -1.13 -3.69
CA CYS A 123 -20.67 -2.29 -4.55
C CYS A 123 -21.97 -3.07 -4.27
N PHE A 124 -22.60 -2.86 -3.11
CA PHE A 124 -23.89 -3.47 -2.76
C PHE A 124 -25.09 -2.79 -3.42
N SER A 125 -24.87 -1.73 -4.22
CA SER A 125 -25.94 -1.08 -5.02
C SER A 125 -26.31 -1.82 -6.30
N ARG A 126 -25.53 -2.82 -6.72
CA ARG A 126 -25.63 -3.46 -8.03
C ARG A 126 -25.79 -4.97 -7.89
#